data_AF-B3MYB7-F1
#
_entry.id   AF-B3MYB7-F1
#
_cell.length_a   1.000
_cell.length_b   1.000
_cell.length_c   1.000
_cell.angle_alpha   90.00
_cell.angle_beta   90.00
_cell.angle_gamma   90.00
#
_symmetry.space_group_name_H-M   'P 1'
#
loop_
_entity.id
_entity.type
_entity.pdbx_description
1 polymer ?
#
loop_
_entity_poly.entity_id
_entity_poly.type
_entity_poly.pdbx_seq_one_letter_code
_entity_poly.pdbx_strand_id
1 'polypeptide(L)'
;MAQLTMIARVIDGLPLVGTMQDDEQSGRSILDYQNQAKMLFRKLGTHSPARSSIETGPYLFHYLIENDVCYLVMVDKMYSKRLAFNYLEDLAQEFHTNYGRRVNSVTRPYAFIEFDVYIQKAKKQLTDRRRNISSINTQLQDVQRIMVQNIDDVLQRGTVLAELDTKTQNLSMMSQKYKKDAKMLNRKSMYVKAAAGAAIFIVFVLYFWVL
;
A
#
# COMPACT_ATOMS: atom_id res chain seq x y z
N MET A 1 9.70 -9.80 -3.51
CA MET A 1 8.81 -9.32 -2.44
C MET A 1 7.98 -8.16 -2.97
N ALA A 2 6.81 -7.85 -2.41
CA ALA A 2 6.08 -6.64 -2.82
C ALA A 2 6.79 -5.40 -2.28
N GLN A 3 7.15 -4.45 -3.12
CA GLN A 3 7.96 -3.29 -2.75
C GLN A 3 7.10 -2.03 -2.51
N LEU A 4 6.04 -1.87 -3.31
CA LEU A 4 5.11 -0.75 -3.27
C LEU A 4 3.69 -1.29 -3.42
N THR A 5 2.72 -0.73 -2.71
CA THR A 5 1.29 -0.94 -3.00
C THR A 5 0.58 0.40 -2.94
N MET A 6 -0.23 0.71 -3.95
CA MET A 6 -0.98 1.95 -4.05
C MET A 6 -2.41 1.68 -4.51
N ILE A 7 -3.35 2.44 -3.99
CA ILE A 7 -4.76 2.40 -4.37
C ILE A 7 -5.14 3.82 -4.80
N ALA A 8 -5.75 3.96 -5.96
CA ALA A 8 -6.16 5.24 -6.51
C ALA A 8 -7.53 5.16 -7.18
N ARG A 9 -8.27 6.27 -7.18
CA ARG A 9 -9.52 6.37 -7.93
C ARG A 9 -9.22 6.54 -9.41
N VAL A 10 -9.92 5.81 -10.27
CA VAL A 10 -9.63 5.74 -11.72
C VAL A 10 -9.97 7.05 -12.43
N ILE A 11 -11.08 7.71 -12.05
CA ILE A 11 -11.60 8.88 -12.79
C ILE A 11 -10.62 10.06 -12.88
N ASP A 12 -9.81 10.26 -11.83
CA ASP A 12 -8.92 11.40 -11.68
C ASP A 12 -7.50 11.03 -11.23
N GLY A 13 -7.23 9.73 -11.06
CA GLY A 13 -5.97 9.23 -10.53
C GLY A 13 -5.71 9.64 -9.08
N LEU A 14 -6.74 10.03 -8.31
CA LEU A 14 -6.58 10.51 -6.93
C LEU A 14 -6.03 9.38 -6.04
N PRO A 15 -4.84 9.56 -5.42
CA PRO A 15 -4.31 8.56 -4.50
C PRO A 15 -5.22 8.43 -3.28
N LEU A 16 -5.68 7.22 -2.98
CA LEU A 16 -6.58 6.92 -1.87
C LEU A 16 -5.83 6.43 -0.64
N VAL A 17 -4.82 5.58 -0.87
CA VAL A 17 -3.88 5.06 0.13
C VAL A 17 -2.64 4.50 -0.59
N GLY A 18 -1.49 4.48 0.08
CA GLY A 18 -0.28 3.86 -0.45
C GLY A 18 0.67 3.46 0.67
N THR A 19 1.43 2.40 0.42
CA THR A 19 2.45 1.88 1.33
C THR A 19 3.73 1.56 0.59
N MET A 20 4.86 1.85 1.23
CA MET A 20 6.20 1.60 0.70
C MET A 20 7.01 0.80 1.71
N GLN A 21 7.99 0.07 1.19
CA GLN A 21 9.02 -0.54 2.02
C GLN A 21 10.23 0.40 2.07
N ASP A 22 10.55 0.89 3.26
CA ASP A 22 11.71 1.76 3.49
C ASP A 22 12.97 0.90 3.62
N ASP A 23 13.56 0.48 2.50
CA ASP A 23 14.93 -0.01 2.50
C ASP A 23 15.86 1.20 2.30
N GLU A 24 16.61 1.59 3.35
CA GLU A 24 17.44 2.82 3.40
C GLU A 24 18.44 2.94 2.24
N GLN A 25 18.86 1.83 1.63
CA GLN A 25 19.78 1.82 0.47
C GLN A 25 19.10 2.10 -0.88
N SER A 26 17.76 2.00 -0.97
CA SER A 26 17.00 2.08 -2.23
C SER A 26 16.12 3.33 -2.36
N GLY A 27 16.20 4.24 -1.38
CA GLY A 27 15.24 5.35 -1.20
C GLY A 27 15.07 6.30 -2.40
N ARG A 28 16.12 6.53 -3.20
CA ARG A 28 15.98 7.33 -4.45
C ARG A 28 15.21 6.58 -5.54
N SER A 29 15.49 5.29 -5.70
CA SER A 29 14.90 4.43 -6.74
C SER A 29 13.40 4.20 -6.49
N ILE A 30 12.98 4.01 -5.24
CA ILE A 30 11.56 3.72 -4.92
C ILE A 30 10.63 4.92 -5.15
N LEU A 31 11.13 6.15 -4.98
CA LEU A 31 10.39 7.36 -5.27
C LEU A 31 10.09 7.51 -6.76
N ASP A 32 11.02 7.12 -7.63
CA ASP A 32 10.83 7.18 -9.08
C ASP A 32 9.73 6.20 -9.52
N TYR A 33 9.72 4.98 -8.98
CA TYR A 33 8.64 4.02 -9.26
C TYR A 33 7.28 4.49 -8.73
N GLN A 34 7.23 5.16 -7.57
CA GLN A 34 5.99 5.74 -7.11
C GLN A 34 5.49 6.85 -8.05
N ASN A 35 6.40 7.68 -8.58
CA ASN A 35 6.03 8.70 -9.55
C ASN A 35 5.48 8.07 -10.83
N GLN A 36 6.12 7.01 -11.33
CA GLN A 36 5.61 6.24 -12.46
C GLN A 36 4.22 5.64 -12.17
N ALA A 37 3.99 5.09 -10.97
CA ALA A 37 2.68 4.57 -10.58
C ALA A 37 1.60 5.68 -10.58
N LYS A 38 1.93 6.88 -10.08
CA LYS A 38 1.02 8.05 -10.14
C LYS A 38 0.73 8.49 -11.57
N MET A 39 1.75 8.50 -12.43
CA MET A 39 1.56 8.80 -13.85
C MET A 39 0.69 7.74 -14.53
N LEU A 40 0.89 6.47 -14.20
CA LEU A 40 0.06 5.37 -14.67
C LEU A 40 -1.41 5.58 -14.25
N PHE A 41 -1.68 5.90 -12.98
CA PHE A 41 -3.06 6.18 -12.54
C PHE A 41 -3.74 7.30 -13.32
N ARG A 42 -3.00 8.35 -13.71
CA ARG A 42 -3.52 9.44 -14.55
C ARG A 42 -3.80 9.04 -16.01
N LYS A 43 -3.21 7.93 -16.47
CA LYS A 43 -3.43 7.36 -17.81
C LYS A 43 -4.52 6.30 -17.85
N LEU A 44 -4.89 5.74 -16.69
CA LEU A 44 -5.98 4.79 -16.61
C LEU A 44 -7.34 5.49 -16.77
N GLY A 45 -8.30 4.78 -17.33
CA GLY A 45 -9.67 5.26 -17.53
C GLY A 45 -10.62 4.11 -17.85
N THR A 46 -11.82 4.45 -18.31
CA THR A 46 -12.89 3.47 -18.63
C THR A 46 -12.53 2.46 -19.72
N HIS A 47 -11.60 2.78 -20.61
CA HIS A 47 -11.13 1.87 -21.67
C HIS A 47 -9.89 1.08 -21.29
N SER A 48 -9.33 1.29 -20.10
CA SER A 48 -8.18 0.53 -19.63
C SER A 48 -8.57 -0.92 -19.33
N PRO A 49 -7.71 -1.90 -19.61
CA PRO A 49 -7.95 -3.28 -19.20
C PRO A 49 -8.19 -3.39 -17.69
N ALA A 50 -9.18 -4.18 -17.26
CA ALA A 50 -9.46 -4.35 -15.84
C ALA A 50 -8.30 -5.00 -15.06
N ARG A 51 -7.47 -5.80 -15.73
CA ARG A 51 -6.26 -6.42 -15.17
C ARG A 51 -5.11 -6.28 -16.15
N SER A 52 -3.96 -5.78 -15.72
CA SER A 52 -2.75 -5.73 -16.56
C SER A 52 -1.49 -5.81 -15.72
N SER A 53 -0.40 -6.21 -16.38
CA SER A 53 0.96 -6.12 -15.84
C SER A 53 1.75 -5.11 -16.66
N ILE A 54 2.52 -4.24 -16.00
CA ILE A 54 3.33 -3.21 -16.64
C ILE A 54 4.78 -3.41 -16.23
N GLU A 55 5.68 -3.59 -17.18
CA GLU A 55 7.11 -3.68 -16.94
C GLU A 55 7.68 -2.30 -16.60
N THR A 56 8.44 -2.22 -15.51
CA THR A 56 9.12 -1.00 -15.08
C THR A 56 10.51 -1.34 -14.55
N GLY A 57 11.52 -1.17 -15.41
CA GLY A 57 12.90 -1.53 -15.09
C GLY A 57 13.04 -3.00 -14.62
N PRO A 58 13.57 -3.27 -13.41
CA PRO A 58 13.72 -4.61 -12.85
C PRO A 58 12.44 -5.17 -12.20
N TYR A 59 11.34 -4.39 -12.19
CA TYR A 59 10.08 -4.73 -11.52
C TYR A 59 8.90 -4.87 -12.49
N LEU A 60 7.78 -5.33 -11.95
CA LEU A 60 6.46 -5.33 -12.56
C LEU A 60 5.48 -4.58 -11.66
N PHE A 61 4.70 -3.68 -12.26
CA PHE A 61 3.42 -3.27 -11.68
C PHE A 61 2.34 -4.25 -12.11
N HIS A 62 1.65 -4.87 -11.16
CA HIS A 62 0.38 -5.52 -11.42
C HIS A 62 -0.72 -4.59 -10.93
N TYR A 63 -1.76 -4.40 -11.73
CA TYR A 63 -2.94 -3.66 -11.28
C TYR A 63 -4.25 -4.38 -11.60
N LEU A 64 -5.23 -4.13 -10.74
CA LEU A 64 -6.62 -4.54 -10.85
C LEU A 64 -7.50 -3.29 -10.75
N ILE A 65 -8.44 -3.11 -11.68
CA ILE A 65 -9.47 -2.08 -11.62
C ILE A 65 -10.79 -2.74 -11.25
N GLU A 66 -11.41 -2.26 -10.18
CA GLU A 66 -12.71 -2.73 -9.72
C GLU A 66 -13.46 -1.58 -9.01
N ASN A 67 -14.74 -1.39 -9.33
CA ASN A 67 -15.58 -0.34 -8.74
C ASN A 67 -14.95 1.07 -8.84
N ASP A 68 -14.43 1.44 -10.02
CA ASP A 68 -13.72 2.71 -10.29
C ASP A 68 -12.50 2.98 -9.40
N VAL A 69 -11.94 1.93 -8.80
CA VAL A 69 -10.71 1.98 -8.00
C VAL A 69 -9.66 1.07 -8.62
N CYS A 70 -8.46 1.61 -8.78
CA CYS A 70 -7.29 0.87 -9.22
C CYS A 70 -6.43 0.46 -8.01
N TYR A 71 -6.16 -0.83 -7.90
CA TYR A 71 -5.29 -1.45 -6.91
C TYR A 71 -4.01 -1.87 -7.60
N LEU A 72 -2.86 -1.35 -7.18
CA LEU A 72 -1.57 -1.58 -7.82
C LEU A 72 -0.56 -2.11 -6.81
N VAL A 73 0.21 -3.12 -7.22
CA VAL A 73 1.36 -3.65 -6.48
C VAL A 73 2.60 -3.70 -7.37
N MET A 74 3.75 -3.29 -6.84
CA MET A 74 5.06 -3.48 -7.46
C MET A 74 5.77 -4.68 -6.87
N VAL A 75 6.23 -5.59 -7.72
CA VAL A 75 6.95 -6.81 -7.35
C VAL A 75 8.14 -7.05 -8.27
N ASP A 76 9.10 -7.88 -7.84
CA ASP A 76 10.17 -8.38 -8.72
C ASP A 76 9.60 -9.11 -9.94
N LYS A 77 10.26 -9.04 -11.10
CA LYS A 77 9.83 -9.75 -12.33
C LYS A 77 9.62 -11.26 -12.14
N MET A 78 10.39 -11.88 -11.24
CA MET A 78 10.29 -13.31 -10.92
C MET A 78 9.16 -13.66 -9.94
N TYR A 79 8.36 -12.67 -9.53
CA TYR A 79 7.23 -12.88 -8.63
C TYR A 79 6.06 -13.53 -9.38
N SER A 80 5.35 -14.45 -8.72
CA SER A 80 4.22 -15.13 -9.36
C SER A 80 3.08 -14.14 -9.62
N LYS A 81 2.73 -13.95 -10.90
CA LYS A 81 1.58 -13.16 -11.34
C LYS A 81 0.30 -13.59 -10.60
N ARG A 82 0.07 -14.90 -10.46
CA ARG A 82 -1.08 -15.46 -9.72
C ARG A 82 -1.15 -14.99 -8.28
N LEU A 83 -0.02 -14.97 -7.57
CA LEU A 83 0.03 -14.50 -6.17
C LEU A 83 -0.20 -12.99 -6.08
N ALA A 84 0.31 -12.21 -7.04
CA ALA A 84 0.09 -10.77 -7.08
C ALA A 84 -1.38 -10.41 -7.27
N PHE A 85 -2.08 -11.05 -8.21
CA PHE A 85 -3.50 -10.78 -8.44
C PHE A 85 -4.41 -11.27 -7.30
N ASN A 86 -4.14 -12.43 -6.69
CA ASN A 86 -4.84 -12.83 -5.47
C ASN A 86 -4.74 -11.78 -4.37
N TYR A 87 -3.55 -11.19 -4.19
CA TYR A 87 -3.33 -10.13 -3.22
C TYR A 87 -4.13 -8.87 -3.57
N LEU A 88 -4.18 -8.47 -4.84
CA LEU A 88 -4.96 -7.31 -5.27
C LEU A 88 -6.47 -7.53 -5.10
N GLU A 89 -6.97 -8.74 -5.35
CA GLU A 89 -8.39 -9.09 -5.15
C GLU A 89 -8.78 -9.06 -3.66
N ASP A 90 -7.93 -9.58 -2.77
CA ASP A 90 -8.12 -9.46 -1.32
C ASP A 90 -8.18 -7.99 -0.86
N LEU A 91 -7.28 -7.15 -1.37
CA LEU A 91 -7.30 -5.72 -1.10
C LEU A 91 -8.56 -5.05 -1.65
N ALA A 92 -9.00 -5.42 -2.85
CA ALA A 92 -10.18 -4.83 -3.49
C ALA A 92 -11.45 -5.14 -2.71
N GLN A 93 -11.63 -6.39 -2.31
CA GLN A 93 -12.77 -6.83 -1.52
C GLN A 93 -12.83 -6.10 -0.16
N GLU A 94 -11.72 -6.09 0.59
CA GLU A 94 -11.69 -5.46 1.91
C GLU A 94 -11.84 -3.94 1.82
N PHE A 95 -11.20 -3.29 0.84
CA PHE A 95 -11.28 -1.84 0.67
C PHE A 95 -12.70 -1.42 0.26
N HIS A 96 -13.32 -2.13 -0.68
CA HIS A 96 -14.69 -1.85 -1.10
C HIS A 96 -15.69 -2.01 0.05
N THR A 97 -15.56 -3.08 0.84
CA THR A 97 -16.42 -3.35 2.00
C THR A 97 -16.38 -2.20 3.02
N ASN A 98 -15.19 -1.67 3.30
CA ASN A 98 -15.00 -0.63 4.31
C ASN A 98 -15.22 0.81 3.80
N TYR A 99 -14.87 1.08 2.54
CA TYR A 99 -14.77 2.46 2.02
C TYR A 99 -15.50 2.72 0.71
N GLY A 100 -16.01 1.70 0.01
CA GLY A 100 -16.54 1.81 -1.36
C GLY A 100 -17.52 2.97 -1.56
N ARG A 101 -18.46 3.16 -0.63
CA ARG A 101 -19.47 4.23 -0.68
C ARG A 101 -18.89 5.66 -0.55
N ARG A 102 -17.71 5.80 0.06
CA ARG A 102 -17.06 7.09 0.34
C ARG A 102 -16.03 7.47 -0.72
N VAL A 103 -15.61 6.53 -1.56
CA VAL A 103 -14.55 6.74 -2.57
C VAL A 103 -14.83 7.95 -3.44
N ASN A 104 -16.07 8.12 -3.92
CA ASN A 104 -16.41 9.22 -4.83
C ASN A 104 -16.59 10.58 -4.13
N SER A 105 -16.78 10.59 -2.80
CA SER A 105 -16.96 11.84 -2.04
C SER A 105 -15.66 12.52 -1.62
N VAL A 106 -14.53 11.80 -1.63
CA VAL A 106 -13.26 12.35 -1.17
C VAL A 106 -12.56 13.14 -2.28
N THR A 107 -11.96 14.25 -1.91
CA THR A 107 -11.16 15.11 -2.80
C THR A 107 -9.70 15.22 -2.33
N ARG A 108 -9.45 14.95 -1.04
CA ARG A 108 -8.13 14.99 -0.44
C ARG A 108 -7.32 13.73 -0.79
N PRO A 109 -6.06 13.86 -1.22
CA PRO A 109 -5.15 12.72 -1.37
C PRO A 109 -4.95 11.96 -0.06
N TYR A 110 -4.88 10.64 -0.17
CA TYR A 110 -4.67 9.70 0.93
C TYR A 110 -5.75 9.76 2.02
N ALA A 111 -7.00 10.02 1.63
CA ALA A 111 -8.14 10.08 2.54
C ALA A 111 -8.37 8.79 3.34
N PHE A 112 -7.83 7.66 2.87
CA PHE A 112 -8.00 6.33 3.48
C PHE A 112 -6.69 5.75 4.00
N ILE A 113 -5.76 6.60 4.46
CA ILE A 113 -4.44 6.19 5.00
C ILE A 113 -4.52 5.11 6.10
N GLU A 114 -5.63 5.01 6.82
CA GLU A 114 -5.83 4.02 7.88
C GLU A 114 -5.90 2.59 7.34
N PHE A 115 -6.22 2.43 6.05
CA PHE A 115 -6.18 1.13 5.38
C PHE A 115 -4.75 0.59 5.22
N ASP A 116 -3.70 1.40 5.39
CA ASP A 116 -2.30 0.95 5.37
C ASP A 116 -2.06 -0.22 6.35
N VAL A 117 -2.75 -0.22 7.49
CA VAL A 117 -2.67 -1.31 8.48
C VAL A 117 -3.09 -2.65 7.87
N TYR A 118 -4.16 -2.65 7.07
CA TYR A 118 -4.62 -3.86 6.38
C TYR A 118 -3.66 -4.26 5.26
N ILE A 119 -3.20 -3.30 4.45
CA ILE A 119 -2.22 -3.56 3.38
C ILE A 119 -0.96 -4.24 3.94
N GLN A 120 -0.43 -3.73 5.06
CA GLN A 120 0.73 -4.32 5.73
C GLN A 120 0.46 -5.74 6.26
N LYS A 121 -0.74 -5.99 6.80
CA LYS A 121 -1.16 -7.34 7.24
C LYS A 121 -1.26 -8.31 6.05
N ALA A 122 -1.95 -7.93 4.98
CA ALA A 122 -2.12 -8.74 3.78
C ALA A 122 -0.77 -9.03 3.09
N LYS A 123 0.12 -8.03 3.04
CA LYS A 123 1.49 -8.17 2.49
C LYS A 123 2.34 -9.18 3.27
N LYS A 124 2.23 -9.23 4.60
CA LYS A 124 2.91 -10.25 5.42
C LYS A 124 2.39 -11.65 5.10
N GLN A 125 1.07 -11.82 5.07
CA GLN A 125 0.45 -13.10 4.71
C GLN A 125 0.86 -13.56 3.30
N LEU A 126 1.00 -12.64 2.35
CA LEU A 126 1.48 -12.91 1.00
C LEU A 126 2.93 -13.46 0.98
N THR A 127 3.79 -12.92 1.85
CA THR A 127 5.19 -13.35 1.96
C THR A 127 5.29 -14.72 2.65
N ASP A 128 4.49 -14.96 3.69
CA ASP A 128 4.46 -16.23 4.42
C ASP A 128 3.86 -17.36 3.57
N ARG A 129 2.81 -17.09 2.78
CA ARG A 129 2.21 -18.07 1.84
C ARG A 129 3.20 -18.54 0.77
N ARG A 130 4.17 -17.71 0.38
CA ARG A 130 5.23 -18.12 -0.56
C ARG A 130 6.13 -19.23 0.01
N ARG A 131 6.21 -19.38 1.34
CA ARG A 131 6.99 -20.44 2.00
C ARG A 131 6.22 -21.77 2.11
N ASN A 132 4.89 -21.74 2.05
CA ASN A 132 4.01 -22.91 2.26
C ASN A 132 3.29 -23.35 0.96
N ILE A 133 4.01 -23.41 -0.16
CA ILE A 133 3.48 -23.60 -1.53
C ILE A 133 2.87 -24.99 -1.83
N SER A 134 2.73 -25.88 -0.85
CA SER A 134 2.29 -27.26 -1.10
C SER A 134 0.77 -27.49 -1.24
N SER A 135 -0.12 -26.48 -1.10
CA SER A 135 -1.56 -26.79 -0.98
C SER A 135 -2.58 -25.78 -1.55
N ILE A 136 -2.22 -24.90 -2.50
CA ILE A 136 -3.18 -23.91 -3.02
C ILE A 136 -3.73 -24.26 -4.41
N ASN A 137 -4.81 -25.05 -4.38
CA ASN A 137 -5.78 -25.36 -5.45
C ASN A 137 -7.01 -24.44 -5.39
N THR A 138 -6.82 -23.12 -5.24
CA THR A 138 -7.93 -22.16 -5.35
C THR A 138 -7.90 -21.46 -6.70
N GLN A 139 -9.10 -21.37 -7.28
CA GLN A 139 -9.39 -21.01 -8.66
C GLN A 139 -8.90 -19.59 -9.00
N LEU A 140 -7.80 -19.52 -9.74
CA LEU A 140 -7.46 -18.40 -10.63
C LEU A 140 -7.02 -19.02 -11.95
N GLN A 141 -7.99 -19.45 -12.76
CA GLN A 141 -7.71 -20.13 -14.04
C GLN A 141 -7.25 -19.16 -15.14
N ASP A 142 -7.41 -17.84 -14.96
CA ASP A 142 -7.31 -16.86 -16.07
C ASP A 142 -6.12 -15.89 -16.02
N VAL A 143 -5.08 -16.20 -15.24
CA VAL A 143 -3.85 -15.37 -15.19
C VAL A 143 -3.13 -15.29 -16.55
N GLN A 144 -3.34 -16.27 -17.42
CA GLN A 144 -2.71 -16.34 -18.75
C GLN A 144 -3.18 -15.23 -19.71
N ARG A 145 -4.39 -14.68 -19.53
CA ARG A 145 -4.94 -13.62 -20.41
C ARG A 145 -4.50 -12.22 -20.02
N ILE A 146 -3.72 -12.07 -18.95
CA ILE A 146 -3.30 -10.77 -18.44
C ILE A 146 -2.17 -10.22 -19.30
N MET A 147 -2.50 -9.15 -20.03
CA MET A 147 -1.58 -8.40 -20.90
C MET A 147 -0.38 -7.88 -20.11
N VAL A 148 0.80 -7.92 -20.74
CA VAL A 148 2.03 -7.33 -20.24
C VAL A 148 2.42 -6.21 -21.21
N GLN A 149 2.66 -5.00 -20.69
CA GLN A 149 3.04 -3.82 -21.47
C GLN A 149 4.25 -3.13 -20.85
N ASN A 150 5.01 -2.34 -21.61
CA ASN A 150 6.08 -1.53 -21.04
C ASN A 150 5.51 -0.23 -20.43
N ILE A 151 6.07 0.23 -19.31
CA ILE A 151 5.69 1.51 -18.70
C ILE A 151 5.87 2.68 -19.66
N ASP A 152 6.95 2.69 -20.45
CA ASP A 152 7.22 3.77 -21.40
C ASP A 152 6.13 3.84 -22.48
N ASP A 153 5.68 2.71 -23.00
CA ASP A 153 4.60 2.64 -24.00
C ASP A 153 3.26 3.17 -23.47
N VAL A 154 2.98 2.91 -22.18
CA VAL A 154 1.74 3.37 -21.53
C VAL A 154 1.82 4.86 -21.20
N LEU A 155 2.99 5.36 -20.78
CA LEU A 155 3.16 6.75 -20.38
C LEU A 155 3.35 7.70 -21.58
N GLN A 156 3.98 7.25 -22.67
CA GLN A 156 4.28 8.07 -23.86
C GLN A 156 3.05 8.38 -24.73
N ARG A 157 1.94 7.65 -24.56
CA ARG A 157 0.68 7.98 -25.26
C ARG A 157 0.09 9.29 -24.69
N GLY A 158 0.48 10.41 -25.28
CA GLY A 158 -0.11 11.74 -25.14
C GLY A 158 0.41 12.61 -23.99
N THR A 159 1.54 13.29 -24.21
CA THR A 159 2.13 14.46 -23.49
C THR A 159 3.33 14.24 -22.57
N VAL A 160 4.35 15.07 -22.83
CA VAL A 160 5.58 15.38 -22.09
C VAL A 160 5.33 15.48 -20.59
N LEU A 161 6.27 14.95 -19.80
CA LEU A 161 6.29 14.93 -18.35
C LEU A 161 5.78 16.24 -17.76
N ALA A 162 4.56 16.22 -17.20
CA ALA A 162 4.14 17.22 -16.22
C ALA A 162 4.90 16.93 -14.93
N GLU A 163 6.16 17.36 -14.91
CA GLU A 163 6.98 17.47 -13.72
C GLU A 163 6.32 18.43 -12.73
N LEU A 164 6.52 18.20 -11.43
CA LEU A 164 6.11 19.02 -10.28
C LEU A 164 4.67 18.87 -9.76
N ASP A 165 4.42 17.80 -9.00
CA ASP A 165 3.56 17.87 -7.79
C ASP A 165 3.91 16.80 -6.71
N THR A 166 4.90 15.94 -6.99
CA THR A 166 5.16 14.71 -6.23
C THR A 166 6.01 14.89 -4.98
N LYS A 167 6.86 15.92 -4.90
CA LYS A 167 7.68 16.16 -3.69
C LYS A 167 6.82 16.54 -2.47
N THR A 168 5.76 17.32 -2.65
CA THR A 168 4.97 17.87 -1.53
C THR A 168 4.00 16.84 -0.93
N GLN A 169 3.36 16.02 -1.77
CA GLN A 169 2.39 15.03 -1.30
C GLN A 169 3.03 13.85 -0.55
N ASN A 170 4.23 13.43 -0.97
CA ASN A 170 4.96 12.34 -0.31
C ASN A 170 5.46 12.74 1.08
N LEU A 171 5.99 13.96 1.20
CA LEU A 171 6.37 14.52 2.50
C LEU A 171 5.15 14.57 3.41
N SER A 172 4.00 15.06 2.93
CA SER A 172 2.78 15.11 3.76
C SER A 172 2.32 13.72 4.22
N MET A 173 2.37 12.69 3.37
CA MET A 173 2.02 11.32 3.76
C MET A 173 3.00 10.76 4.79
N MET A 174 4.30 10.81 4.52
CA MET A 174 5.32 10.30 5.42
C MET A 174 5.28 11.05 6.75
N SER A 175 5.16 12.38 6.73
CA SER A 175 4.99 13.20 7.94
C SER A 175 3.73 12.84 8.72
N GLN A 176 2.60 12.55 8.08
CA GLN A 176 1.39 12.13 8.79
C GLN A 176 1.51 10.72 9.38
N LYS A 177 2.15 9.79 8.66
CA LYS A 177 2.47 8.46 9.16
C LYS A 177 3.41 8.55 10.36
N TYR A 178 4.54 9.25 10.23
CA TYR A 178 5.46 9.50 11.34
C TYR A 178 4.78 10.19 12.52
N LYS A 179 3.88 11.15 12.28
CA LYS A 179 3.12 11.81 13.35
C LYS A 179 2.19 10.82 14.08
N LYS A 180 1.49 9.95 13.36
CA LYS A 180 0.63 8.92 13.95
C LYS A 180 1.45 7.86 14.70
N ASP A 181 2.54 7.38 14.11
CA ASP A 181 3.43 6.40 14.70
C ASP A 181 4.10 6.95 15.97
N ALA A 182 4.59 8.19 15.93
CA ALA A 182 5.14 8.87 17.11
C ALA A 182 4.09 9.01 18.22
N LYS A 183 2.83 9.35 17.90
CA LYS A 183 1.77 9.44 18.90
C LYS A 183 1.42 8.09 19.49
N MET A 184 1.40 7.03 18.69
CA MET A 184 1.17 5.66 19.16
C MET A 184 2.30 5.18 20.09
N LEU A 185 3.55 5.38 19.68
CA LEU A 185 4.73 5.03 20.49
C LEU A 185 4.75 5.80 21.80
N ASN A 186 4.45 7.10 21.77
CA ASN A 186 4.38 7.92 22.97
C ASN A 186 3.28 7.42 23.93
N ARG A 187 2.10 7.06 23.41
CA ARG A 187 0.99 6.54 24.24
C ARG A 187 1.34 5.19 24.88
N LYS A 188 2.00 4.29 24.15
CA LYS A 188 2.50 3.02 24.70
C LYS A 188 3.56 3.27 25.79
N SER A 189 4.51 4.18 25.54
CA SER A 189 5.54 4.53 26.52
C SER A 189 4.95 5.12 27.80
N MET A 190 3.92 5.98 27.68
CA MET A 190 3.22 6.55 28.82
C MET A 190 2.51 5.47 29.67
N TYR A 191 1.87 4.49 29.03
CA TYR A 191 1.24 3.37 29.75
C TYR A 191 2.25 2.54 30.52
N VAL A 192 3.40 2.22 29.90
CA VAL A 192 4.47 1.46 30.55
C VAL A 192 5.05 2.23 31.75
N LYS A 193 5.29 3.54 31.60
CA LYS A 193 5.77 4.38 32.72
C LYS A 193 4.76 4.47 33.86
N ALA A 194 3.47 4.61 33.55
CA ALA A 194 2.41 4.64 34.56
C ALA A 194 2.32 3.31 35.33
N ALA A 195 2.39 2.17 34.64
CA ALA A 195 2.39 0.85 35.26
C ALA A 195 3.60 0.64 36.18
N ALA A 196 4.79 1.07 35.76
CA ALA A 196 6.00 1.01 36.59
C ALA A 196 5.87 1.89 37.85
N GLY A 197 5.35 3.11 37.70
CA GLY A 197 5.09 4.01 38.84
C GLY A 197 4.08 3.44 39.83
N ALA A 198 3.00 2.82 39.33
CA ALA A 198 2.00 2.16 40.17
C ALA A 198 2.59 0.96 40.94
N ALA A 199 3.45 0.15 40.30
CA ALA A 199 4.12 -0.96 40.97
C ALA A 199 5.03 -0.48 42.12
N ILE A 200 5.82 0.58 41.90
CA ILE A 200 6.65 1.19 42.94
C ILE A 200 5.79 1.72 44.09
N PHE A 201 4.69 2.39 43.76
CA PHE A 201 3.76 2.91 44.76
C PHE A 201 3.13 1.79 45.60
N ILE A 202 2.72 0.69 44.98
CA ILE A 202 2.18 -0.49 45.69
C ILE A 202 3.23 -1.07 46.65
N VAL A 203 4.47 -1.25 46.20
CA VAL A 203 5.57 -1.74 47.06
C VAL A 203 5.81 -0.80 48.24
N PHE A 204 5.80 0.51 48.00
CA PHE A 204 5.96 1.52 49.04
C PHE A 204 4.83 1.45 50.09
N VAL A 205 3.58 1.35 49.65
CA VAL A 205 2.41 1.23 50.55
C VAL A 205 2.49 -0.07 51.36
N LEU A 206 2.85 -1.19 50.74
CA LEU A 206 3.01 -2.47 51.44
C LEU A 206 4.14 -2.42 52.48
N TYR A 207 5.26 -1.77 52.16
CA TYR A 207 6.37 -1.61 53.10
C TYR A 207 5.95 -0.84 54.35
N PHE A 208 5.25 0.29 54.19
CA PHE A 208 4.78 1.12 55.31
C PHE A 208 3.60 0.53 56.08
N TRP A 209 2.88 -0.44 55.53
CA TRP A 209 1.76 -1.10 56.21
C TRP A 209 2.20 -2.32 57.03
N VAL A 210 3.34 -2.92 56.68
CA VAL A 210 3.93 -4.08 57.39
C VAL A 210 4.87 -3.64 58.53
N LEU A 211 5.45 -2.44 58.45
CA LEU A 211 6.31 -1.84 59.48
C LEU A 211 5.48 -1.12 60.55
#